data_AF-A0A968RPA7-F1
#
_entry.id   AF-A0A968RPA7-F1
#
_cell.length_a   1.000
_cell.length_b   1.000
_cell.length_c   1.000
_cell.angle_alpha   90.00
_cell.angle_beta   90.00
_cell.angle_gamma   90.00
#
_symmetry.space_group_name_H-M   'P 1'
#
loop_
_entity.id
_entity.type
_entity.pdbx_description
1 polymer ?
#
loop_
_entity_poly.entity_id
_entity_poly.type
_entity_poly.pdbx_seq_one_letter_code
_entity_poly.pdbx_strand_id
1 'polypeptide(L)'
;MPTGVVFYREGYFGNAIILQQDWAIRAIYTLFQRQRQRELLHHHVRTERRFSGAQLRKVWQQYSEVECELFLGFMLSCELCFEVETDKDKDRSKSFEERQFVAPQLMQKTPPATVVQFREGKPKRLFIRYQHTLLHYGIIQSFIVRTQYLAELRDIWQMVLSSPSKAPLRSFKK
;
A
#
# COMPACT_ATOMS: atom_id res chain seq x y z
N MET A 1 16.01 -28.85 -4.93
CA MET A 1 14.53 -28.78 -4.91
C MET A 1 14.12 -27.36 -5.27
N PRO A 2 13.11 -27.13 -6.13
CA PRO A 2 12.64 -25.78 -6.38
C PRO A 2 11.91 -25.29 -5.14
N THR A 3 12.48 -24.30 -4.46
CA THR A 3 11.81 -23.52 -3.42
C THR A 3 10.74 -22.63 -4.07
N GLY A 4 9.52 -22.58 -3.53
CA GLY A 4 8.43 -21.73 -4.05
C GLY A 4 7.23 -22.46 -4.68
N VAL A 5 7.13 -23.79 -4.53
CA VAL A 5 5.99 -24.58 -5.05
C VAL A 5 4.74 -24.42 -4.20
N VAL A 6 4.87 -24.22 -2.88
CA VAL A 6 3.74 -24.04 -1.97
C VAL A 6 4.04 -22.89 -1.02
N PHE A 7 3.09 -21.97 -0.87
CA PHE A 7 3.12 -20.92 0.15
C PHE A 7 1.97 -21.13 1.14
N TYR A 8 2.31 -21.26 2.41
CA TYR A 8 1.36 -21.26 3.51
C TYR A 8 1.95 -20.47 4.67
N ARG A 9 1.12 -19.63 5.30
CA ARG A 9 1.45 -18.95 6.55
C ARG A 9 0.19 -18.88 7.39
N GLU A 10 0.26 -19.45 8.59
CA GLU A 10 -0.86 -19.41 9.54
C GLU A 10 -1.22 -17.95 9.88
N GLY A 11 -2.52 -17.66 9.92
CA GLY A 11 -3.05 -16.31 10.14
C GLY A 11 -3.04 -15.41 8.90
N TYR A 12 -2.56 -15.91 7.76
CA TYR A 12 -2.51 -15.18 6.49
C TYR A 12 -3.44 -15.85 5.47
N PHE A 13 -4.01 -15.05 4.55
CA PHE A 13 -4.83 -15.55 3.41
C PHE A 13 -6.06 -16.38 3.81
N GLY A 14 -6.68 -16.11 4.96
CA GLY A 14 -7.75 -16.97 5.47
C GLY A 14 -7.29 -18.42 5.71
N ASN A 15 -5.99 -18.61 6.00
CA ASN A 15 -5.32 -19.90 6.10
C ASN A 15 -5.32 -20.72 4.79
N ALA A 16 -5.48 -20.06 3.64
CA ALA A 16 -5.37 -20.72 2.35
C ALA A 16 -3.93 -21.13 2.02
N ILE A 17 -3.78 -22.32 1.44
CA ILE A 17 -2.52 -22.80 0.88
C ILE A 17 -2.46 -22.38 -0.59
N ILE A 18 -1.44 -21.60 -0.96
CA ILE A 18 -1.22 -21.20 -2.36
C ILE A 18 -0.29 -22.24 -3.01
N LEU A 19 -0.87 -23.11 -3.82
CA LEU A 19 -0.18 -24.20 -4.52
C LEU A 19 0.52 -23.75 -5.82
N GLN A 20 0.15 -22.60 -6.37
CA GLN A 20 0.75 -22.01 -7.57
C GLN A 20 1.08 -20.55 -7.32
N GLN A 21 2.26 -20.30 -6.74
CA GLN A 21 2.68 -18.96 -6.35
C GLN A 21 2.85 -18.03 -7.56
N ASP A 22 3.28 -18.58 -8.69
CA ASP A 22 3.47 -17.85 -9.96
C ASP A 22 2.15 -17.28 -10.49
N TRP A 23 1.05 -18.01 -10.34
CA TRP A 23 -0.29 -17.55 -10.69
C TRP A 23 -0.71 -16.32 -9.86
N ALA A 24 -0.56 -16.38 -8.53
CA ALA A 24 -0.90 -15.27 -7.65
C ALA A 24 0.00 -14.05 -7.90
N ILE A 25 1.31 -14.26 -8.05
CA ILE A 25 2.27 -13.21 -8.38
C ILE A 25 1.90 -12.55 -9.70
N ARG A 26 1.59 -13.32 -10.76
CA ARG A 26 1.18 -12.74 -12.04
C ARG A 26 -0.06 -11.87 -11.86
N ALA A 27 -1.10 -12.35 -11.20
CA ALA A 27 -2.33 -11.58 -10.96
C ALA A 27 -2.06 -10.25 -10.25
N ILE A 28 -1.25 -10.25 -9.19
CA ILE A 28 -0.87 -9.06 -8.42
C ILE A 28 -0.02 -8.11 -9.26
N TYR A 29 1.03 -8.62 -9.89
CA TYR A 29 1.98 -7.78 -10.63
C TYR A 29 1.36 -7.14 -11.86
N THR A 30 0.26 -7.70 -12.36
CA THR A 30 -0.49 -7.03 -13.39
C THR A 30 -0.88 -5.61 -12.98
N LEU A 31 -1.23 -5.33 -11.71
CA LEU A 31 -1.62 -4.00 -11.24
C LEU A 31 -0.57 -2.92 -11.49
N PHE A 32 0.71 -3.30 -11.53
CA PHE A 32 1.83 -2.38 -11.72
C PHE A 32 2.26 -2.26 -13.19
N GLN A 33 1.64 -3.01 -14.11
CA GLN A 33 1.95 -2.95 -15.53
C GLN A 33 1.23 -1.78 -16.20
N ARG A 34 1.97 -1.03 -17.03
CA ARG A 34 1.43 0.07 -17.83
C ARG A 34 0.75 -0.50 -19.08
N GLN A 35 -0.48 -0.97 -18.94
CA GLN A 35 -1.34 -1.39 -20.05
C GLN A 35 -2.62 -0.55 -20.08
N ARG A 36 -3.19 -0.36 -21.28
CA ARG A 36 -4.35 0.51 -21.53
C ARG A 36 -5.55 0.26 -20.61
N GLN A 37 -5.84 -1.00 -20.30
CA GLN A 37 -6.95 -1.40 -19.41
C GLN A 37 -6.77 -0.94 -17.95
N ARG A 38 -5.54 -0.59 -17.55
CA ARG A 38 -5.17 -0.18 -16.20
C ARG A 38 -4.95 1.32 -16.09
N GLU A 39 -5.01 2.05 -17.21
CA GLU A 39 -4.89 3.51 -17.23
C GLU A 39 -5.95 4.17 -16.35
N LEU A 40 -7.16 3.62 -16.30
CA LEU A 40 -8.22 4.11 -15.42
C LEU A 40 -7.86 3.95 -13.94
N LEU A 41 -7.30 2.79 -13.55
CA LEU A 41 -6.81 2.56 -12.19
C LEU A 41 -5.68 3.54 -11.87
N HIS A 42 -4.66 3.64 -12.74
CA HIS A 42 -3.53 4.54 -12.52
C HIS A 42 -3.93 6.01 -12.50
N HIS A 43 -4.87 6.42 -13.35
CA HIS A 43 -5.43 7.77 -13.37
C HIS A 43 -6.16 8.06 -12.06
N HIS A 44 -7.03 7.14 -11.63
CA HIS A 44 -7.74 7.29 -10.37
C HIS A 44 -6.79 7.35 -9.17
N VAL A 45 -5.78 6.49 -9.10
CA VAL A 45 -4.77 6.52 -8.03
C VAL A 45 -3.97 7.82 -8.04
N ARG A 46 -3.71 8.44 -9.19
CA ARG A 46 -3.05 9.76 -9.24
C ARG A 46 -3.91 10.87 -8.64
N THR A 47 -5.22 10.80 -8.82
CA THR A 47 -6.17 11.81 -8.33
C THR A 47 -6.57 11.56 -6.88
N GLU A 48 -7.00 10.34 -6.56
CA GLU A 48 -7.56 9.95 -5.25
C GLU A 48 -6.54 9.32 -4.30
N ARG A 49 -5.34 8.95 -4.79
CA ARG A 49 -4.24 8.32 -4.02
C ARG A 49 -4.56 6.96 -3.41
N ARG A 50 -5.72 6.41 -3.75
CA ARG A 50 -6.24 5.11 -3.33
C ARG A 50 -6.97 4.44 -4.48
N PHE A 51 -7.30 3.17 -4.32
CA PHE A 51 -8.17 2.42 -5.21
C PHE A 51 -9.13 1.55 -4.41
N SER A 52 -10.28 1.23 -5.00
CA SER A 52 -11.31 0.40 -4.36
C SER A 52 -11.22 -1.07 -4.76
N GLY A 53 -11.83 -1.95 -3.96
CA GLY A 53 -12.06 -3.34 -4.36
C GLY A 53 -12.85 -3.45 -5.67
N ALA A 54 -13.82 -2.55 -5.92
CA ALA A 54 -14.55 -2.53 -7.19
C ALA A 54 -13.63 -2.29 -8.40
N GLN A 55 -12.60 -1.45 -8.22
CA GLN A 55 -11.59 -1.23 -9.27
C GLN A 55 -10.68 -2.44 -9.43
N LEU A 56 -10.32 -3.12 -8.34
CA LEU A 56 -9.61 -4.40 -8.41
C LEU A 56 -10.44 -5.45 -9.16
N ARG A 57 -11.76 -5.56 -8.91
CA ARG A 57 -12.64 -6.49 -9.66
C ARG A 57 -12.62 -6.25 -11.16
N LYS A 58 -12.57 -4.98 -11.60
CA LYS A 58 -12.45 -4.65 -13.03
C LYS A 58 -11.11 -5.12 -13.62
N VAL A 59 -10.01 -4.97 -12.87
CA VAL A 59 -8.69 -5.43 -13.32
C VAL A 59 -8.57 -6.95 -13.27
N TRP A 60 -9.24 -7.58 -12.33
CA TRP A 60 -9.26 -9.01 -12.08
C TRP A 60 -10.56 -9.67 -12.55
N GLN A 61 -11.18 -9.15 -13.61
CA GLN A 61 -12.49 -9.60 -14.09
C GLN A 61 -12.53 -11.08 -14.46
N GLN A 62 -11.38 -11.67 -14.85
CA GLN A 62 -11.29 -13.11 -15.15
C GLN A 62 -11.20 -14.01 -13.92
N TYR A 63 -11.07 -13.44 -12.72
CA TYR A 63 -10.93 -14.17 -11.46
C TYR A 63 -12.22 -14.08 -10.64
N SER A 64 -12.49 -15.13 -9.86
CA SER A 64 -13.56 -15.16 -8.88
C SER A 64 -13.33 -14.16 -7.73
N GLU A 65 -14.37 -13.89 -6.96
CA GLU A 65 -14.27 -13.01 -5.79
C GLU A 65 -13.33 -13.58 -4.72
N VAL A 66 -13.38 -14.89 -4.49
CA VAL A 66 -12.49 -15.59 -3.56
C VAL A 66 -11.03 -15.44 -3.96
N GLU A 67 -10.71 -15.55 -5.25
CA GLU A 67 -9.36 -15.34 -5.77
C GLU A 67 -8.92 -13.87 -5.63
N CYS A 68 -9.83 -12.92 -5.84
CA CYS A 68 -9.54 -11.49 -5.64
C CYS A 68 -9.20 -11.18 -4.17
N GLU A 69 -9.96 -11.74 -3.23
CA GLU A 69 -9.66 -11.63 -1.78
C GLU A 69 -8.32 -12.30 -1.44
N LEU A 70 -8.01 -13.44 -2.06
CA LEU A 70 -6.71 -14.10 -1.89
C LEU A 70 -5.56 -13.20 -2.35
N PHE A 71 -5.65 -12.62 -3.55
CA PHE A 71 -4.61 -11.72 -4.07
C PHE A 71 -4.46 -10.47 -3.21
N LEU A 72 -5.56 -9.88 -2.76
CA LEU A 72 -5.53 -8.73 -1.87
C LEU A 72 -4.88 -9.09 -0.52
N GLY A 73 -5.27 -10.23 0.06
CA GLY A 73 -4.65 -10.77 1.27
C GLY A 73 -3.14 -10.90 1.10
N PHE A 74 -2.69 -11.41 -0.06
CA PHE A 74 -1.28 -11.46 -0.45
C PHE A 74 -0.62 -10.09 -0.45
N MET A 75 -1.24 -9.11 -1.10
CA MET A 75 -0.70 -7.75 -1.16
C MET A 75 -0.56 -7.11 0.22
N LEU A 76 -1.56 -7.25 1.10
CA LEU A 76 -1.51 -6.73 2.48
C LEU A 76 -0.40 -7.39 3.29
N SER A 77 -0.32 -8.72 3.18
CA SER A 77 0.63 -9.55 3.92
C SER A 77 2.08 -9.34 3.55
N CYS A 78 2.33 -9.04 2.28
CA CYS A 78 3.64 -8.70 1.75
C CYS A 78 3.92 -7.19 1.80
N GLU A 79 3.09 -6.42 2.48
CA GLU A 79 3.24 -4.97 2.64
C GLU A 79 3.37 -4.24 1.28
N LEU A 80 2.66 -4.75 0.26
CA LEU A 80 2.52 -4.11 -1.05
C LEU A 80 1.48 -3.00 -1.02
N CYS A 81 0.49 -3.13 -0.15
CA CYS A 81 -0.52 -2.11 0.10
C CYS A 81 -0.95 -2.11 1.57
N PHE A 82 -1.76 -1.13 1.93
CA PHE A 82 -2.50 -1.08 3.19
C PHE A 82 -3.95 -0.67 2.92
N GLU A 83 -4.84 -1.06 3.83
CA GLU A 83 -6.24 -0.68 3.82
C GLU A 83 -6.43 0.69 4.49
N VAL A 84 -7.34 1.49 3.95
CA VAL A 84 -7.73 2.79 4.49
C VAL A 84 -9.12 2.67 5.08
N GLU A 85 -9.17 2.71 6.40
CA GLU A 85 -10.42 2.80 7.15
C GLU A 85 -10.77 4.27 7.42
N THR A 86 -12.03 4.62 7.27
CA THR A 86 -12.61 5.88 7.73
C THR A 86 -13.32 5.67 9.06
N ASP A 87 -13.53 6.73 9.83
CA ASP A 87 -14.24 6.62 11.12
C ASP A 87 -15.67 6.06 10.98
N LYS A 88 -16.28 6.19 9.79
CA LYS A 88 -17.60 5.62 9.47
C LYS A 88 -17.60 4.09 9.31
N ASP A 89 -16.41 3.50 9.24
CA ASP A 89 -16.22 2.09 8.88
C ASP A 89 -16.02 1.18 10.09
N LYS A 90 -15.78 1.75 11.28
CA LYS A 90 -15.45 1.02 12.50
C LYS A 90 -16.56 0.07 12.98
N ASP A 91 -17.81 0.38 12.62
CA ASP A 91 -18.99 -0.35 13.11
C ASP A 91 -19.78 -1.06 11.99
N ARG A 92 -19.27 -1.07 10.74
CA ARG A 92 -19.97 -1.69 9.59
C ARG A 92 -19.07 -2.69 8.86
N SER A 93 -19.58 -3.91 8.67
CA SER A 93 -18.98 -4.88 7.75
C SER A 93 -19.03 -4.35 6.33
N LYS A 94 -17.86 -4.11 5.72
CA LYS A 94 -17.75 -3.73 4.31
C LYS A 94 -17.67 -4.94 3.42
N SER A 95 -18.33 -4.86 2.26
CA SER A 95 -18.05 -5.76 1.15
C SER A 95 -16.66 -5.51 0.56
N PHE A 96 -16.10 -6.48 -0.16
CA PHE A 96 -14.82 -6.35 -0.86
C PHE A 96 -14.76 -5.05 -1.68
N GLU A 97 -15.83 -4.77 -2.43
CA GLU A 97 -15.87 -3.66 -3.39
C GLU A 97 -15.83 -2.27 -2.74
N GLU A 98 -16.35 -2.14 -1.51
CA GLU A 98 -16.39 -0.89 -0.75
C GLU A 98 -15.03 -0.58 -0.07
N ARG A 99 -14.20 -1.60 0.16
CA ARG A 99 -12.89 -1.44 0.79
C ARG A 99 -11.95 -0.60 -0.07
N GLN A 100 -11.12 0.20 0.59
CA GLN A 100 -10.22 1.16 -0.06
C GLN A 100 -8.79 0.84 0.32
N PHE A 101 -7.89 0.88 -0.65
CA PHE A 101 -6.51 0.47 -0.48
C PHE A 101 -5.56 1.46 -1.10
N VAL A 102 -4.33 1.43 -0.58
CA VAL A 102 -3.25 2.30 -1.01
C VAL A 102 -2.02 1.45 -1.25
N ALA A 103 -1.48 1.49 -2.46
CA ALA A 103 -0.23 0.84 -2.82
C ALA A 103 0.83 1.90 -3.14
N PRO A 104 1.89 2.04 -2.33
CA PRO A 104 2.93 3.06 -2.53
C PRO A 104 3.53 3.04 -3.94
N GLN A 105 3.69 1.84 -4.52
CA GLN A 105 4.25 1.69 -5.87
C GLN A 105 3.35 2.24 -6.98
N LEU A 106 2.03 2.37 -6.76
CA LEU A 106 1.13 3.01 -7.73
C LEU A 106 1.07 4.54 -7.58
N MET A 107 1.63 5.09 -6.50
CA MET A 107 1.61 6.53 -6.26
C MET A 107 2.54 7.30 -7.20
N GLN A 108 2.34 8.62 -7.22
CA GLN A 108 3.24 9.55 -7.89
C GLN A 108 4.66 9.51 -7.30
N LYS A 109 5.63 9.77 -8.18
CA LYS A 109 7.05 9.90 -7.80
C LYS A 109 7.38 11.27 -7.21
N THR A 110 6.63 12.28 -7.61
CA THR A 110 6.89 13.68 -7.24
C THR A 110 6.31 14.00 -5.86
N PRO A 111 7.01 14.82 -5.06
CA PRO A 111 6.51 15.23 -3.76
C PRO A 111 5.25 16.09 -3.91
N PRO A 112 4.27 15.96 -3.00
CA PRO A 112 3.16 16.90 -2.89
C PRO A 112 3.63 18.33 -2.61
N ALA A 113 2.85 19.33 -3.03
CA ALA A 113 3.17 20.75 -2.80
C ALA A 113 3.34 21.10 -1.31
N THR A 114 2.56 20.46 -0.43
CA THR A 114 2.63 20.61 1.04
C THR A 114 4.03 20.31 1.59
N VAL A 115 4.69 19.29 1.02
CA VAL A 115 6.05 18.87 1.42
C VAL A 115 7.09 19.85 0.92
N VAL A 116 6.93 20.36 -0.30
CA VAL A 116 7.84 21.35 -0.88
C VAL A 116 7.83 22.61 -0.01
N GLN A 117 6.64 23.13 0.30
CA GLN A 117 6.46 24.27 1.21
C GLN A 117 7.00 23.97 2.61
N PHE A 118 6.74 22.77 3.13
CA PHE A 118 7.32 22.36 4.41
C PHE A 118 8.84 22.43 4.35
N ARG A 119 9.52 21.93 3.31
CA ARG A 119 10.99 21.98 3.18
C ARG A 119 11.54 23.40 3.17
N GLU A 120 10.81 24.35 2.60
CA GLU A 120 11.24 25.75 2.46
C GLU A 120 10.98 26.59 3.72
N GLY A 121 9.98 26.23 4.54
CA GLY A 121 9.36 27.18 5.48
C GLY A 121 9.93 27.39 6.91
N LYS A 122 11.00 26.71 7.38
CA LYS A 122 11.50 26.89 8.77
C LYS A 122 13.01 26.63 8.95
N PRO A 123 13.74 27.48 9.70
CA PRO A 123 15.21 27.43 9.81
C PRO A 123 15.76 26.46 10.86
N LYS A 124 14.97 26.02 11.86
CA LYS A 124 15.44 25.07 12.89
C LYS A 124 14.75 23.73 12.75
N ARG A 125 15.49 22.69 12.35
CA ARG A 125 15.00 21.33 12.19
C ARG A 125 16.05 20.33 12.66
N LEU A 126 15.57 19.24 13.25
CA LEU A 126 16.40 18.07 13.46
C LEU A 126 16.44 17.26 12.17
N PHE A 127 17.64 17.05 11.62
CA PHE A 127 17.86 16.21 10.46
C PHE A 127 18.60 14.95 10.89
N ILE A 128 17.98 13.79 10.64
CA ILE A 128 18.62 12.48 10.81
C ILE A 128 18.81 11.90 9.42
N ARG A 129 20.06 11.57 9.07
CA ARG A 129 20.41 10.90 7.82
C ARG A 129 20.96 9.52 8.13
N TYR A 130 20.28 8.50 7.63
CA TYR A 130 20.75 7.13 7.69
C TYR A 130 21.21 6.70 6.30
N GLN A 131 22.43 6.18 6.18
CA GLN A 131 22.98 5.69 4.92
C GLN A 131 22.92 4.16 4.92
N HIS A 132 22.18 3.60 3.98
CA HIS A 132 22.15 2.15 3.76
C HIS A 132 23.24 1.76 2.77
N THR A 133 23.93 0.65 3.01
CA THR A 133 24.81 0.03 2.01
C THR A 133 24.04 -0.33 0.74
N LEU A 134 22.81 -0.83 0.89
CA LEU A 134 21.87 -1.08 -0.19
C LEU A 134 20.45 -0.73 0.29
N LEU A 135 19.82 0.26 -0.33
CA LEU A 135 18.42 0.62 -0.06
C LEU A 135 17.51 -0.05 -1.10
N HIS A 136 17.05 -1.26 -0.80
CA HIS A 136 16.05 -1.93 -1.63
C HIS A 136 14.69 -1.22 -1.49
N TYR A 137 13.97 -1.04 -2.60
CA TYR A 137 12.68 -0.34 -2.62
C TYR A 137 11.66 -0.94 -1.64
N GLY A 138 11.69 -2.26 -1.45
CA GLY A 138 10.83 -2.95 -0.48
C GLY A 138 10.98 -2.42 0.95
N ILE A 139 12.16 -1.93 1.36
CA ILE A 139 12.36 -1.34 2.70
C ILE A 139 11.54 -0.06 2.84
N ILE A 140 11.57 0.80 1.83
CA ILE A 140 10.81 2.06 1.82
C ILE A 140 9.31 1.78 1.78
N GLN A 141 8.89 0.82 0.95
CA GLN A 141 7.49 0.43 0.86
C GLN A 141 6.96 -0.11 2.18
N SER A 142 7.67 -1.07 2.79
CA SER A 142 7.34 -1.61 4.12
C SER A 142 7.31 -0.52 5.19
N PHE A 143 8.26 0.41 5.16
CA PHE A 143 8.27 1.56 6.07
C PHE A 143 7.00 2.41 5.92
N ILE A 144 6.62 2.76 4.68
CA ILE A 144 5.38 3.52 4.42
C ILE A 144 4.17 2.76 4.93
N VAL A 145 4.02 1.47 4.57
CA VAL A 145 2.89 0.63 5.00
C VAL A 145 2.78 0.58 6.53
N ARG A 146 3.91 0.36 7.23
CA ARG A 146 3.92 0.24 8.69
C ARG A 146 3.71 1.57 9.41
N THR A 147 4.10 2.69 8.82
CA THR A 147 4.05 4.01 9.46
C THR A 147 2.91 4.88 8.93
N GLN A 148 2.05 4.35 8.05
CA GLN A 148 1.01 5.11 7.35
C GLN A 148 0.11 5.92 8.31
N TYR A 149 -0.20 5.36 9.48
CA TYR A 149 -1.06 5.98 10.50
C TYR A 149 -0.48 7.26 11.10
N LEU A 150 0.79 7.57 10.85
CA LEU A 150 1.44 8.80 11.30
C LEU A 150 1.17 9.97 10.35
N ALA A 151 0.69 9.75 9.13
CA ALA A 151 0.47 10.82 8.15
C ALA A 151 -0.95 10.84 7.59
N GLU A 152 -1.31 11.99 7.04
CA GLU A 152 -2.46 12.10 6.17
C GLU A 152 -2.13 11.51 4.79
N LEU A 153 -3.09 10.87 4.13
CA LEU A 153 -2.90 10.26 2.81
C LEU A 153 -2.39 11.25 1.74
N ARG A 154 -2.77 12.53 1.85
CA ARG A 154 -2.29 13.61 0.97
C ARG A 154 -0.79 13.92 1.09
N ASP A 155 -0.17 13.40 2.13
CA ASP A 155 1.23 13.63 2.47
C ASP A 155 2.09 12.36 2.30
N ILE A 156 1.54 11.32 1.65
CA ILE A 156 2.22 10.09 1.25
C ILE A 156 2.43 10.07 -0.28
N TRP A 157 3.62 9.66 -0.71
CA TRP A 157 3.96 9.40 -2.13
C TRP A 157 4.96 8.25 -2.23
N GLN A 158 5.33 7.83 -3.44
CA GLN A 158 5.96 6.52 -3.71
C GLN A 158 7.19 6.17 -2.85
N MET A 159 7.95 7.16 -2.36
CA MET A 159 9.19 6.92 -1.60
C MET A 159 9.22 7.55 -0.20
N VAL A 160 8.18 8.28 0.20
CA VAL A 160 8.22 9.09 1.42
C VAL A 160 6.82 9.27 2.00
N LEU A 161 6.79 9.45 3.30
CA LEU A 161 5.63 9.87 4.07
C LEU A 161 6.01 11.11 4.88
N SER A 162 5.14 12.11 4.93
CA SER A 162 5.32 13.27 5.79
C SER A 162 4.15 13.43 6.75
N SER A 163 4.45 13.72 8.01
CA SER A 163 3.45 13.98 9.03
C SER A 163 3.54 15.45 9.45
N PRO A 164 2.52 16.28 9.15
CA PRO A 164 2.44 17.59 9.76
C PRO A 164 2.12 17.39 11.25
N SER A 165 3.15 17.50 12.10
CA SER A 165 3.12 17.38 13.57
C SER A 165 1.78 17.82 14.21
N LYS A 166 0.87 16.86 14.36
CA LYS A 166 -0.25 16.85 15.32
C LYS A 166 -0.41 15.48 16.00
N ALA A 167 0.50 14.53 15.78
CA ALA A 167 0.50 13.27 16.51
C ALA A 167 1.10 13.50 17.91
N PRO A 168 0.38 13.25 19.02
CA PRO A 168 0.99 13.26 20.33
C PRO A 168 2.08 12.19 20.34
N LEU A 169 3.31 12.60 20.64
CA LEU A 169 4.41 11.70 20.93
C LEU A 169 3.96 10.84 22.11
N ARG A 170 3.43 9.63 21.85
CA ARG A 170 3.24 8.63 22.89
C ARG A 170 4.61 8.34 23.46
N SER A 171 4.82 8.78 24.70
CA SER A 171 6.04 8.52 25.45
C SER A 171 6.30 7.02 25.48
N PHE A 172 7.41 6.58 24.91
CA PHE A 172 7.96 5.27 25.23
C PHE A 172 8.37 5.32 26.71
N LYS A 173 7.54 4.73 27.59
CA LYS A 173 8.00 4.36 28.92
C LYS A 173 8.90 3.14 28.76
N LYS A 174 10.13 3.28 29.24
CA LYS A 174 11.10 2.19 29.45
C LYS A 174 10.56 1.18 30.44
#